data_AF-A0A2V6JLT8-F1
#
_entry.id   AF-A0A2V6JLT8-F1
#
_cell.length_a   1.000
_cell.length_b   1.000
_cell.length_c   1.000
_cell.angle_alpha   90.00
_cell.angle_beta   90.00
_cell.angle_gamma   90.00
#
_symmetry.space_group_name_H-M   'P 1'
#
loop_
_entity.id
_entity.type
_entity.pdbx_description
1 polymer ?
#
loop_
_entity_poly.entity_id
_entity_poly.type
_entity_poly.pdbx_seq_one_letter_code
_entity_poly.pdbx_strand_id
1 'polypeptide(L)'
;MRRRLLNRIADSARFFLTTDFLTAREILRNRRIEWVLAYDWERVSQNSSGLVGTPVPNNSIGRILDRTPGQASPFLVLSDQNQTAKLFRFADKL
;
A
#
# COMPACT_ATOMS: atom_id res chain seq x y z
N MET A 1 24.02 5.41 -6.07
CA MET A 1 23.24 5.39 -4.82
C MET A 1 21.81 5.94 -4.97
N ARG A 2 21.57 7.11 -5.60
CA ARG A 2 20.23 7.75 -5.73
C ARG A 2 19.14 6.92 -6.45
N ARG A 3 19.49 6.16 -7.49
CA ARG A 3 18.51 5.40 -8.32
C ARG A 3 17.76 4.30 -7.54
N ARG A 4 18.41 3.69 -6.55
CA ARG A 4 17.82 2.63 -5.70
C ARG A 4 16.73 3.18 -4.77
N LEU A 5 16.89 4.42 -4.30
CA LEU A 5 15.93 5.05 -3.39
C LEU A 5 14.63 5.41 -4.14
N LEU A 6 14.76 5.97 -5.34
CA LEU A 6 13.63 6.31 -6.21
C LEU A 6 12.80 5.07 -6.57
N ASN A 7 13.46 3.94 -6.84
CA ASN A 7 12.76 2.69 -7.13
C ASN A 7 11.96 2.17 -5.93
N ARG A 8 12.42 2.39 -4.69
CA ARG A 8 11.67 2.00 -3.48
C ARG A 8 10.44 2.89 -3.27
N ILE A 9 10.58 4.19 -3.48
CA ILE A 9 9.45 5.14 -3.39
C ILE A 9 8.41 4.84 -4.47
N ALA A 10 8.86 4.54 -5.69
CA ALA A 10 7.97 4.14 -6.77
C ALA A 10 7.22 2.84 -6.48
N ASP A 11 7.84 1.88 -5.82
CA ASP A 11 7.16 0.65 -5.43
C ASP A 11 6.13 0.87 -4.33
N SER A 12 6.37 1.78 -3.38
CA SER A 12 5.33 2.21 -2.43
C SER A 12 4.15 2.84 -3.15
N ALA A 13 4.38 3.72 -4.13
CA ALA A 13 3.32 4.32 -4.92
C ALA A 13 2.53 3.27 -5.73
N ARG A 14 3.22 2.33 -6.39
CA ARG A 14 2.58 1.21 -7.10
C ARG A 14 1.76 0.32 -6.16
N PHE A 15 2.28 0.03 -4.97
CA PHE A 15 1.58 -0.74 -3.96
C PHE A 15 0.25 -0.08 -3.55
N PHE A 16 0.24 1.23 -3.30
CA PHE A 16 -1.00 1.91 -2.90
C PHE A 16 -2.00 2.07 -4.04
N LEU A 17 -1.54 2.13 -5.30
CA LEU A 17 -2.40 2.33 -6.47
C LEU A 17 -2.91 1.03 -7.10
N THR A 18 -2.19 -0.09 -6.95
CA THR A 18 -2.62 -1.35 -7.58
C THR A 18 -4.01 -1.77 -7.12
N THR A 19 -4.75 -2.43 -8.00
CA THR A 19 -6.02 -3.11 -7.69
C THR A 19 -5.83 -4.62 -7.58
N ASP A 20 -4.65 -5.13 -7.95
CA ASP A 20 -4.30 -6.54 -7.87
C ASP A 20 -3.56 -6.83 -6.56
N PHE A 21 -4.19 -7.68 -5.74
CA PHE A 21 -3.68 -8.16 -4.47
C PHE A 21 -2.40 -8.99 -4.61
N LEU A 22 -2.24 -9.76 -5.69
CA LEU A 22 -1.01 -10.54 -5.91
C LEU A 22 0.18 -9.63 -6.19
N THR A 23 0.00 -8.64 -7.08
CA THR A 23 0.99 -7.59 -7.32
C THR A 23 1.36 -6.85 -6.02
N ALA A 24 0.37 -6.47 -5.21
CA ALA A 24 0.61 -5.80 -3.94
C ALA A 24 1.46 -6.66 -2.99
N ARG A 25 1.12 -7.95 -2.85
CA ARG A 25 1.87 -8.92 -2.06
C ARG A 25 3.30 -9.09 -2.56
N GLU A 26 3.50 -9.21 -3.87
CA GLU A 26 4.84 -9.37 -4.45
C GLU A 26 5.73 -8.16 -4.17
N ILE A 27 5.19 -6.94 -4.26
CA ILE A 27 5.92 -5.73 -3.90
C ILE A 27 6.39 -5.79 -2.45
N LEU A 28 5.49 -6.13 -1.51
CA LEU A 28 5.84 -6.23 -0.09
C LEU A 28 6.91 -7.30 0.16
N ARG A 29 6.75 -8.49 -0.43
CA ARG A 29 7.70 -9.61 -0.32
C ARG A 29 9.07 -9.24 -0.88
N ASN A 30 9.13 -8.72 -2.10
CA ASN A 30 10.38 -8.35 -2.77
C ASN A 30 11.13 -7.23 -2.05
N ARG A 31 10.39 -6.35 -1.37
CA ARG A 31 10.96 -5.26 -0.56
C ARG A 31 11.19 -5.64 0.90
N ARG A 32 10.85 -6.87 1.32
CA ARG A 32 10.96 -7.37 2.70
C ARG A 32 10.25 -6.44 3.69
N ILE A 33 9.05 -6.00 3.33
CA ILE A 33 8.23 -5.13 4.17
C ILE A 33 7.57 -5.98 5.25
N GLU A 34 7.71 -5.59 6.51
CA GLU A 34 7.01 -6.24 7.62
C GLU A 34 5.71 -5.54 7.99
N TRP A 35 5.65 -4.23 7.76
CA TRP A 35 4.57 -3.36 8.21
C TRP A 35 4.18 -2.38 7.11
N VAL A 36 2.88 -2.20 6.94
CA VAL A 36 2.30 -1.17 6.07
C VAL A 36 1.54 -0.19 6.95
N LEU A 37 1.90 1.09 6.85
CA LEU A 37 1.14 2.19 7.43
C LEU A 37 0.26 2.80 6.34
N ALA A 38 -1.05 2.68 6.49
CA ALA A 38 -2.01 3.39 5.65
C ALA A 38 -2.48 4.64 6.39
N TYR A 39 -2.37 5.79 5.74
CA TYR A 39 -2.75 7.10 6.27
C TYR A 39 -3.29 7.94 5.11
N ASP A 40 -4.33 8.73 5.37
CA ASP A 40 -4.85 9.76 4.46
C ASP A 40 -4.80 9.34 2.98
N TRP A 41 -5.75 8.48 2.60
CA TRP A 41 -5.81 7.93 1.25
C TRP A 41 -5.84 9.03 0.18
N GLU A 42 -6.54 10.14 0.43
CA GLU A 42 -6.65 11.23 -0.53
C GLU A 42 -5.27 11.81 -0.84
N ARG A 43 -4.46 12.06 0.18
CA ARG A 43 -3.10 12.55 0.00
C ARG A 43 -2.17 11.50 -0.61
N VAL A 44 -2.21 10.26 -0.11
CA VAL A 44 -1.33 9.19 -0.60
C VAL A 44 -1.61 8.86 -2.06
N SER A 45 -2.87 8.83 -2.46
CA SER A 45 -3.28 8.50 -3.82
C SER A 45 -2.81 9.54 -4.84
N GLN A 46 -2.98 10.83 -4.54
CA GLN A 46 -2.54 11.92 -5.42
C GLN A 46 -1.02 11.95 -5.57
N ASN A 47 -0.28 11.84 -4.46
CA ASN A 47 1.19 11.79 -4.49
C ASN A 47 1.70 10.56 -5.26
N SER A 48 1.08 9.40 -5.04
CA SER A 48 1.46 8.17 -5.72
C SER A 48 1.21 8.30 -7.22
N SER A 49 0.03 8.80 -7.61
CA SER A 49 -0.34 9.03 -9.01
C SER A 49 0.65 9.94 -9.71
N GLY A 50 0.98 11.08 -9.10
CA GLY A 50 1.98 12.01 -9.64
C GLY A 50 3.39 11.39 -9.75
N LEU A 51 3.75 10.48 -8.86
CA LEU A 51 5.09 9.87 -8.84
C LEU A 51 5.25 8.78 -9.91
N VAL A 52 4.20 8.02 -10.23
CA VAL A 52 4.28 6.89 -11.19
C VAL A 52 3.45 7.07 -12.45
N GLY A 53 2.76 8.21 -12.61
CA GLY A 53 1.95 8.55 -13.79
C GLY A 53 0.72 7.66 -13.99
N THR A 54 0.26 6.98 -12.92
CA THR A 54 -0.89 6.07 -12.98
C THR A 54 -2.11 6.76 -12.37
N PRO A 55 -3.25 6.85 -13.10
CA PRO A 55 -4.49 7.40 -12.54
C PRO A 55 -4.92 6.66 -11.27
N VAL A 56 -5.55 7.37 -10.34
CA VAL A 56 -6.00 6.79 -9.06
C VAL A 56 -7.18 5.82 -9.29
N PRO A 57 -7.03 4.51 -9.04
CA PRO A 57 -8.13 3.58 -9.23
C PRO A 57 -9.15 3.66 -8.09
N ASN A 58 -10.43 3.44 -8.41
CA ASN A 58 -11.51 3.52 -7.43
C ASN A 58 -11.49 2.42 -6.38
N ASN A 59 -10.85 1.29 -6.65
CA ASN A 59 -10.77 0.09 -5.80
C ASN A 59 -9.32 -0.29 -5.52
N SER A 60 -8.41 0.68 -5.45
CA SER A 60 -7.01 0.44 -5.13
C SER A 60 -6.85 -0.18 -3.73
N ILE A 61 -5.73 -0.90 -3.55
CA ILE A 61 -5.33 -1.43 -2.24
C ILE A 61 -5.29 -0.31 -1.20
N GLY A 62 -4.69 0.85 -1.52
CA GLY A 62 -4.62 1.96 -0.58
C GLY A 62 -5.98 2.45 -0.10
N ARG A 63 -6.99 2.48 -0.98
CA ARG A 63 -8.36 2.85 -0.60
C ARG A 63 -9.01 1.80 0.29
N ILE A 64 -8.81 0.51 0.00
CA ILE A 64 -9.33 -0.60 0.80
C ILE A 64 -8.73 -0.55 2.21
N LEU A 65 -7.40 -0.40 2.31
CA LEU A 65 -6.71 -0.27 3.60
C LEU A 65 -7.22 0.93 4.40
N ASP A 66 -7.59 2.02 3.75
CA ASP A 66 -8.09 3.22 4.43
C ASP A 66 -9.58 3.15 4.82
N ARG A 67 -10.45 2.72 3.90
CA ARG A 67 -11.91 2.82 4.06
C ARG A 67 -12.54 1.55 4.60
N THR A 68 -11.95 0.40 4.32
CA THR A 68 -12.46 -0.91 4.74
C THR A 68 -11.33 -1.78 5.30
N PRO A 69 -10.62 -1.34 6.36
CA PRO A 69 -9.42 -2.04 6.87
C PRO A 69 -9.68 -3.49 7.31
N GLY A 70 -10.90 -3.81 7.76
CA GLY A 70 -11.29 -5.19 8.09
C GLY A 70 -11.50 -6.10 6.88
N GLN A 71 -11.62 -5.54 5.68
CA GLN A 71 -11.67 -6.26 4.40
C GLN A 71 -10.30 -6.32 3.71
N ALA A 72 -9.23 -5.92 4.41
CA ALA A 72 -7.89 -6.08 3.89
C ALA A 72 -7.62 -7.57 3.59
N SER A 73 -6.86 -7.81 2.52
CA SER A 73 -6.52 -9.15 2.04
C SER A 73 -5.83 -10.00 3.12
N PRO A 74 -5.89 -11.36 3.06
CA PRO A 74 -5.31 -12.24 4.08
C PRO A 74 -3.82 -11.99 4.39
N PHE A 75 -3.07 -11.42 3.44
CA PHE A 75 -1.65 -11.13 3.63
C PHE A 75 -1.37 -9.82 4.39
N LEU A 76 -2.37 -8.96 4.63
CA LEU A 76 -2.27 -7.70 5.40
C LEU A 76 -3.25 -7.71 6.57
N VAL A 77 -2.73 -8.06 7.74
CA VAL A 77 -3.54 -8.18 8.97
C VAL A 77 -3.54 -6.84 9.70
N LEU A 78 -4.71 -6.23 9.85
CA LEU A 78 -4.88 -5.04 10.67
C LEU A 78 -4.43 -5.34 12.10
N SER A 79 -3.42 -4.62 12.57
CA SER A 79 -2.83 -4.83 13.89
C SER A 79 -3.17 -3.70 14.86
N ASP A 80 -3.28 -2.47 14.36
CA ASP A 80 -3.66 -1.31 15.16
C ASP A 80 -4.27 -0.22 14.26
N GLN A 81 -5.06 0.68 14.84
CA GLN A 81 -5.58 1.86 14.15
C GLN A 81 -5.97 2.97 15.13
N ASN A 82 -5.88 4.20 14.63
CA ASN A 82 -6.49 5.36 15.27
C ASN A 82 -7.34 6.13 14.24
N GLN A 83 -7.83 7.32 14.61
CA GLN A 83 -8.64 8.15 13.71
C GLN A 83 -7.92 8.57 12.42
N THR A 84 -6.59 8.48 12.41
CA THR A 84 -5.72 9.06 11.39
C THR A 84 -5.10 7.99 10.51
N ALA A 85 -4.58 6.91 11.10
CA ALA A 85 -3.79 5.90 10.42
C ALA A 85 -4.13 4.49 10.87
N LYS A 86 -3.78 3.53 10.03
CA LYS A 86 -4.03 2.10 10.20
C LYS A 86 -2.72 1.36 9.94
N LEU A 87 -2.37 0.44 10.85
CA LEU A 87 -1.15 -0.32 10.81
C LEU A 87 -1.48 -1.79 10.49
N PHE A 88 -0.87 -2.29 9.43
CA PHE A 88 -1.05 -3.66 8.96
C PHE A 88 0.25 -4.44 9.05
N ARG A 89 0.21 -5.63 9.63
CA ARG A 89 1.29 -6.60 9.57
C ARG A 89 1.23 -7.33 8.24
N PHE A 90 2.34 -7.40 7.53
CA PHE A 90 2.50 -8.33 6.41
C PHE A 90 2.68 -9.74 6.96
N ALA A 91 1.69 -10.60 6.73
CA ALA A 91 1.69 -11.98 7.22
C ALA A 91 2.27 -12.97 6.20
N ASP A 92 2.43 -12.57 4.94
CA ASP A 92 2.83 -13.41 3.80
C ASP A 92 2.09 -14.76 3.66
N LYS A 93 0.88 -14.85 4.23
CA LYS A 93 0.01 -16.02 4.13
C LYS A 93 -0.87 -15.87 2.88
N LEU A 94 -1.02 -16.96 2.14
CA LEU A 94 -2.04 -17.13 1.08
C LEU A 94 -3.22 -17.90 1.65
#